data_AF-A0A928AB80-F1
#
_entry.id   AF-A0A928AB80-F1
#
_cell.length_a   1.000
_cell.length_b   1.000
_cell.length_c   1.000
_cell.angle_alpha   90.00
_cell.angle_beta   90.00
_cell.angle_gamma   90.00
#
_symmetry.space_group_name_H-M   'P 1'
#
loop_
_entity.id
_entity.type
_entity.pdbx_description
1 polymer ?
#
loop_
_entity_poly.entity_id
_entity_poly.type
_entity_poly.pdbx_seq_one_letter_code
_entity_poly.pdbx_strand_id
1 'polypeptide(L)' 'MKIKNITQTPFGTILSLSDNLPNNSVGSYITVDGGTLHQIKGTPSNVWTEILIDKTDNFKIGQEIIFKNIA' A
#
# COMPACT_ATOMS: atom_id res chain seq x y z
N MET A 1 -7.61 -6.98 -0.48
CA MET A 1 -6.70 -6.78 -1.65
C MET A 1 -5.36 -7.41 -1.32
N LYS A 2 -4.68 -8.10 -2.24
CA LYS A 2 -3.45 -8.85 -1.93
C LYS A 2 -2.20 -8.17 -2.46
N ILE A 3 -1.08 -8.31 -1.74
CA ILE A 3 0.23 -7.84 -2.19
C ILE A 3 0.80 -8.84 -3.21
N LYS A 4 1.04 -8.39 -4.44
CA LYS A 4 1.67 -9.17 -5.52
C LYS A 4 3.19 -9.04 -5.51
N ASN A 5 3.70 -7.85 -5.23
CA ASN A 5 5.13 -7.57 -5.21
C ASN A 5 5.46 -6.47 -4.18
N ILE A 6 6.70 -6.51 -3.68
CA ILE A 6 7.24 -5.52 -2.74
C ILE A 6 8.59 -5.05 -3.28
N THR A 7 8.71 -3.76 -3.54
CA THR A 7 9.96 -3.13 -3.98
C THR A 7 10.42 -2.13 -2.93
N GLN A 8 11.60 -2.35 -2.38
CA GLN A 8 12.23 -1.41 -1.46
C GLN A 8 12.97 -0.34 -2.24
N THR A 9 12.71 0.93 -1.94
CA THR A 9 13.40 2.07 -2.57
C THR A 9 14.19 2.85 -1.51
N PRO A 10 15.06 3.80 -1.91
CA PRO A 10 15.72 4.69 -0.95
C PRO A 10 14.75 5.55 -0.14
N PHE A 11 13.55 5.84 -0.65
CA PHE A 11 12.60 6.80 -0.10
C PHE A 11 11.29 6.16 0.43
N GLY A 12 11.15 4.84 0.36
CA GLY A 12 9.99 4.14 0.91
C GLY A 12 9.88 2.70 0.44
N THR A 13 8.69 2.14 0.61
CA THR A 13 8.33 0.80 0.15
C THR A 13 7.21 0.92 -0.87
N ILE A 14 7.39 0.33 -2.04
CA ILE A 14 6.36 0.24 -3.07
C ILE A 14 5.69 -1.13 -2.97
N LEU A 15 4.36 -1.13 -2.85
CA LEU A 15 3.55 -2.35 -2.88
C LEU A 15 2.77 -2.38 -4.19
N SER A 16 2.94 -3.45 -4.96
CA SER A 16 2.07 -3.74 -6.11
C SER A 16 0.94 -4.67 -5.64
N LEU A 17 -0.30 -4.30 -5.92
CA LEU A 17 -1.52 -4.93 -5.38
C LEU A 17 -2.24 -5.76 -6.44
N SER A 18 -3.09 -6.68 -6.00
CA SER A 18 -3.90 -7.51 -6.88
C SER A 18 -4.98 -6.75 -7.62
N ASP A 19 -5.52 -5.71 -6.96
CA ASP A 19 -6.69 -4.95 -7.36
C ASP A 19 -6.37 -3.44 -7.35
N ASN A 20 -7.17 -2.67 -8.07
CA ASN A 20 -7.07 -1.21 -8.03
C ASN A 20 -7.53 -0.67 -6.68
N LEU A 21 -6.82 0.33 -6.20
CA LEU A 21 -7.26 1.14 -5.08
C LEU A 21 -8.46 2.02 -5.46
N PRO A 22 -9.29 2.39 -4.47
CA PRO A 22 -10.31 3.42 -4.67
C PRO A 22 -9.72 4.74 -5.19
N ASN A 23 -10.52 5.52 -5.91
CA ASN A 23 -10.12 6.88 -6.31
C ASN A 23 -9.78 7.72 -5.06
N ASN A 24 -8.82 8.64 -5.20
CA ASN A 24 -8.33 9.51 -4.11
C ASN A 24 -7.74 8.76 -2.90
N SER A 25 -7.06 7.64 -3.15
CA SER A 25 -6.43 6.84 -2.08
C SER A 25 -5.18 7.46 -1.46
N VAL A 26 -4.56 8.47 -2.09
CA VAL A 26 -3.41 9.18 -1.50
C VAL A 26 -3.86 9.89 -0.22
N GLY A 27 -3.09 9.74 0.85
CA GLY A 27 -3.42 10.23 2.19
C GLY A 27 -4.25 9.25 3.04
N SER A 28 -4.89 8.26 2.41
CA SER A 28 -5.57 7.16 3.13
C SER A 28 -4.56 6.14 3.67
N TYR A 29 -5.05 5.15 4.42
CA TYR A 29 -4.22 4.18 5.13
C TYR A 29 -4.47 2.75 4.66
N ILE A 30 -3.46 1.91 4.82
CA ILE A 30 -3.57 0.45 4.70
C ILE A 30 -3.08 -0.21 5.99
N THR A 31 -3.58 -1.41 6.27
CA THR A 31 -3.10 -2.27 7.35
C THR A 31 -3.20 -3.74 6.94
N VAL A 32 -2.40 -4.59 7.57
CA VAL A 32 -2.50 -6.05 7.51
C VAL A 32 -2.96 -6.53 8.87
N ASP A 33 -3.96 -7.40 8.90
CA ASP A 33 -4.47 -8.06 10.11
C ASP A 33 -4.86 -7.10 11.26
N GLY A 34 -5.22 -5.85 10.93
CA GLY A 34 -5.57 -4.83 11.92
C GLY A 34 -4.40 -4.29 12.73
N GLY A 35 -3.16 -4.56 12.30
CA GLY A 35 -1.93 -4.03 12.88
C GLY A 35 -1.66 -2.57 12.46
N THR A 36 -0.38 -2.22 12.36
CA THR A 36 0.10 -0.87 12.07
C THR A 36 -0.56 -0.27 10.82
N LEU A 37 -1.02 0.98 10.95
CA LEU A 37 -1.52 1.75 9.82
C LEU A 37 -0.33 2.36 9.06
N HIS A 38 -0.32 2.17 7.74
CA HIS A 38 0.64 2.77 6.84
C HIS A 38 -0.07 3.72 5.88
N GLN A 39 0.33 4.99 5.89
CA GLN A 39 -0.26 6.00 5.01
C GLN A 39 0.24 5.84 3.58
N ILE A 40 -0.68 5.93 2.61
CA ILE A 40 -0.37 5.96 1.18
C ILE A 40 0.16 7.36 0.83
N LYS A 41 1.45 7.44 0.51
CA LYS A 41 2.15 8.69 0.17
C LYS A 41 2.04 9.05 -1.31
N GLY A 42 1.76 8.07 -2.16
CA GLY A 42 1.59 8.30 -3.59
C GLY A 42 1.35 7.01 -4.36
N THR A 43 1.02 7.14 -5.64
CA THR A 43 0.91 6.04 -6.59
C THR A 43 1.95 6.28 -7.69
N PRO A 44 3.00 5.44 -7.83
CA PRO A 44 4.10 5.68 -8.77
C PRO A 44 3.68 5.75 -10.25
N SER A 45 2.48 5.29 -10.59
CA SER A 45 1.98 5.22 -11.96
C SER A 45 0.52 5.66 -12.03
N ASN A 46 0.01 5.87 -13.26
CA ASN A 46 -1.43 5.96 -13.54
C ASN A 46 -2.17 4.63 -13.25
N VAL A 47 -1.46 3.63 -12.73
CA VAL A 47 -1.99 2.32 -12.36
C VAL A 47 -2.24 2.34 -10.85
N TRP A 48 -3.51 2.40 -10.48
CA TRP A 48 -3.99 2.42 -9.08
C TRP A 48 -3.70 1.11 -8.32
N THR A 49 -2.92 0.20 -8.88
CA THR A 49 -2.46 -1.03 -8.22
C THR A 49 -1.14 -0.84 -7.49
N GLU A 50 -0.43 0.29 -7.64
CA GLU A 50 0.85 0.51 -6.95
C GLU A 50 0.78 1.67 -5.98
N ILE A 51 1.28 1.45 -4.77
CA ILE A 51 1.36 2.48 -3.73
C ILE A 51 2.75 2.59 -3.15
N LEU A 52 3.11 3.83 -2.84
CA LEU A 52 4.25 4.17 -2.03
C LEU A 52 3.79 4.40 -0.59
N ILE A 53 4.45 3.72 0.35
CA ILE A 53 4.31 3.93 1.78
C ILE A 53 5.69 4.20 2.41
N ASP A 54 5.69 4.56 3.70
CA ASP A 54 6.93 4.63 4.47
C ASP A 54 7.69 3.31 4.46
N LYS A 55 9.01 3.43 4.58
CA LYS A 55 9.91 2.29 4.53
C LYS A 55 9.57 1.29 5.64
N THR A 56 9.33 0.04 5.26
CA THR A 56 8.96 -1.02 6.19
C THR A 56 9.21 -2.41 5.61
N ASP A 57 9.42 -3.35 6.52
CA ASP A 57 9.81 -4.73 6.26
C ASP A 57 8.69 -5.69 6.70
N ASN A 58 7.58 -5.13 7.20
CA ASN A 58 6.50 -5.87 7.87
C ASN A 58 5.51 -6.54 6.90
N PHE A 59 5.65 -6.27 5.60
CA PHE A 59 4.80 -6.84 4.56
C PHE A 59 5.47 -8.05 3.90
N LYS A 60 4.63 -8.99 3.46
CA LYS A 60 5.01 -10.18 2.71
C LYS A 60 4.14 -10.31 1.47
N ILE A 61 4.74 -10.84 0.41
CA ILE A 61 3.99 -11.18 -0.80
C ILE A 61 2.90 -12.20 -0.46
N GLY A 62 1.71 -12.00 -1.04
CA GLY A 62 0.53 -12.82 -0.81
C GLY A 62 -0.35 -12.37 0.36
N GLN A 63 0.13 -11.46 1.22
CA GLN A 63 -0.68 -10.93 2.33
C GLN A 63 -1.86 -10.11 1.85
N GLU A 64 -2.95 -10.18 2.60
CA GLU A 64 -4.14 -9.37 2.38
C GLU A 64 -4.05 -8.07 3.17
N ILE A 65 -4.22 -6.96 2.45
CA ILE A 65 -4.31 -5.61 3.02
C ILE A 65 -5.76 -5.15 3.07
N ILE A 66 -6.04 -4.37 4.12
CA ILE A 66 -7.31 -3.68 4.33
C ILE A 66 -7.06 -2.19 4.12
N PHE A 67 -7.84 -1.59 3.22
CA PHE A 67 -7.84 -0.15 3.01
C PHE A 67 -8.72 0.54 4.05
N LYS A 68 -8.25 1.68 4.58
CA LYS A 68 -8.92 2.49 5.57
C LYS A 68 -8.85 3.96 5.16
N ASN A 69 -10.02 4.55 4.92
CA ASN A 69 -10.17 5.99 4.81
C ASN A 69 -10.52 6.52 6.20
N ILE A 70 -9.69 7.40 6.74
CA ILE A 70 -9.96 8.09 8.00
C ILE A 70 -10.36 9.50 7.59
N ALA A 71 -11.66 9.76 7.61
CA ALA A 71 -12.26 11.05 7.31
C ALA A 71 -11.94 12.09 8.39
#